data_AF-A0A4Q5YAD4-F1
#
_entry.id   AF-A0A4Q5YAD4-F1
#
_cell.length_a   1.000
_cell.length_b   1.000
_cell.length_c   1.000
_cell.angle_alpha   90.00
_cell.angle_beta   90.00
_cell.angle_gamma   90.00
#
_symmetry.space_group_name_H-M   'P 1'
#
loop_
_entity.id
_entity.type
_entity.pdbx_description
1 polymer ?
#
loop_
_entity_poly.entity_id
_entity_poly.type
_entity_poly.pdbx_seq_one_letter_code
_entity_poly.pdbx_strand_id
1 'polypeptide(L)'
;DHLCFSHEDVVYHTQDWGKNLIAHLADPEVGVIGICGCLLKPKSPSGAILFYEGVNRICMLQTGTDGKPFEKFWNPLKENRSEAKILDGVFLACRKEVWAANKFDQENFQNFHGYDIDFSLQVGRTHKNFVVYNILLEHASEGRNNEAWIDSVLKITEKWEDSLPVSTYAIEEKELRSIEHNSMQYFLREAIKNKTSLRVLLPYYYQSIKYKPFALDNIKIIKAYLFN
;
A
#
# COMPACT_ATOMS: atom_id res chain seq x y z
N ASP A 1 10.42 -24.42 -1.09
CA ASP A 1 10.78 -23.53 0.04
C ASP A 1 9.92 -22.28 0.03
N HIS A 2 9.53 -21.80 1.21
CA HIS A 2 8.73 -20.59 1.38
C HIS A 2 9.51 -19.57 2.22
N LEU A 3 9.35 -18.29 1.91
CA LEU A 3 9.89 -17.18 2.69
C LEU A 3 8.72 -16.39 3.29
N CYS A 4 8.84 -16.01 4.56
CA CYS A 4 7.89 -15.18 5.27
C CYS A 4 8.64 -13.99 5.88
N PHE A 5 8.27 -12.79 5.48
CA PHE A 5 8.77 -11.51 5.97
C PHE A 5 7.65 -10.90 6.81
N SER A 6 7.88 -10.81 8.12
CA SER A 6 6.89 -10.29 9.07
C SER A 6 7.55 -9.22 9.90
N HIS A 7 6.80 -8.15 10.21
CA HIS A 7 7.25 -7.18 11.19
C HIS A 7 7.38 -7.84 12.57
N GLU A 8 8.26 -7.28 13.41
CA GLU A 8 8.57 -7.82 14.73
C GLU A 8 7.46 -7.58 15.77
N ASP A 9 6.56 -6.65 15.48
CA ASP A 9 5.48 -6.17 16.34
C ASP A 9 4.10 -6.70 15.92
N VAL A 10 4.07 -7.92 15.37
CA VAL A 10 2.82 -8.63 15.06
C VAL A 10 2.54 -9.78 16.03
N VAL A 11 1.26 -10.00 16.32
CA VAL A 11 0.76 -11.14 17.08
C VAL A 11 -0.19 -11.97 16.20
N TYR A 12 0.13 -13.24 16.00
CA TYR A 12 -0.72 -14.14 15.21
C TYR A 12 -1.85 -14.70 16.07
N HIS A 13 -3.09 -14.51 15.60
CA HIS A 13 -4.30 -15.00 16.28
C HIS A 13 -4.81 -16.31 15.68
N THR A 14 -4.51 -16.58 14.41
CA THR A 14 -4.87 -17.85 13.76
C THR A 14 -3.89 -18.97 14.17
N GLN A 15 -4.41 -20.01 14.81
CA GLN A 15 -3.63 -21.24 15.07
C GLN A 15 -3.24 -21.91 13.75
N ASP A 16 -2.04 -22.50 13.70
CA ASP A 16 -1.51 -23.19 12.52
C ASP A 16 -1.54 -22.36 11.22
N TRP A 17 -1.46 -21.02 11.31
CA TRP A 17 -1.52 -20.12 10.16
C TRP A 17 -0.53 -20.46 9.04
N GLY A 18 0.61 -21.07 9.38
CA GLY A 18 1.60 -21.54 8.41
C GLY A 18 1.05 -22.60 7.44
N LYS A 19 0.11 -23.44 7.87
CA LYS A 19 -0.55 -24.43 6.98
C LYS A 19 -1.43 -23.72 5.96
N ASN A 20 -2.17 -22.71 6.38
CA ASN A 20 -2.99 -21.87 5.50
C ASN A 20 -2.12 -21.13 4.50
N LEU A 21 -0.98 -20.58 4.95
CA LEU A 21 -0.02 -19.91 4.09
C LEU A 21 0.52 -20.86 3.00
N ILE A 22 0.99 -22.04 3.39
CA ILE A 22 1.53 -23.05 2.45
C ILE A 22 0.46 -23.48 1.44
N ALA A 23 -0.78 -23.68 1.89
CA ALA A 23 -1.88 -24.05 1.00
C ALA A 23 -2.13 -22.99 -0.08
N HIS A 24 -2.06 -21.70 0.26
CA HIS A 24 -2.16 -20.63 -0.73
C HIS A 24 -0.95 -20.57 -1.68
N LEU A 25 0.27 -20.75 -1.16
CA LEU A 25 1.51 -20.70 -1.97
C LEU A 25 1.71 -21.91 -2.89
N ALA A 26 0.96 -23.00 -2.67
CA ALA A 26 0.95 -24.17 -3.55
C ALA A 26 0.42 -23.87 -4.95
N ASP A 27 -0.36 -22.79 -5.11
CA ASP A 27 -0.80 -22.31 -6.42
C ASP A 27 0.35 -21.58 -7.14
N PRO A 28 0.81 -22.07 -8.31
CA PRO A 28 1.92 -21.47 -9.04
C PRO A 28 1.64 -20.05 -9.54
N GLU A 29 0.38 -19.63 -9.71
CA GLU A 29 0.06 -18.24 -10.11
C GLU A 29 0.33 -17.23 -8.99
N VAL A 30 0.38 -17.68 -7.73
CA VAL A 30 0.60 -16.80 -6.58
C VAL A 30 2.04 -16.30 -6.57
N GLY A 31 2.19 -14.98 -6.50
CA GLY A 31 3.47 -14.30 -6.33
C GLY A 31 3.76 -14.03 -4.87
N VAL A 32 3.07 -13.03 -4.31
CA VAL A 32 3.18 -12.63 -2.90
C VAL A 32 1.81 -12.71 -2.21
N ILE A 33 1.81 -13.21 -0.98
CA ILE A 33 0.67 -13.18 -0.07
C ILE A 33 0.93 -12.09 0.97
N GLY A 34 -0.08 -11.28 1.23
CA GLY A 34 -0.12 -10.35 2.35
C GLY A 34 -1.44 -10.42 3.11
N ILE A 35 -1.55 -9.61 4.14
CA ILE A 35 -2.77 -9.47 4.96
C ILE A 35 -3.48 -8.14 4.68
N CYS A 36 -2.76 -7.16 4.14
CA CYS A 36 -3.28 -5.85 3.78
C CYS A 36 -2.75 -5.47 2.40
N GLY A 37 -3.58 -4.80 1.61
CA GLY A 37 -3.20 -4.33 0.28
C GLY A 37 -4.33 -3.62 -0.43
N CYS A 38 -4.08 -3.32 -1.70
CA CYS A 38 -5.02 -2.61 -2.56
C CYS A 38 -5.07 -3.24 -3.95
N LEU A 39 -6.25 -3.17 -4.56
CA LEU A 39 -6.50 -3.61 -5.93
C LEU A 39 -5.72 -2.81 -6.98
N LEU A 40 -5.18 -1.64 -6.64
CA LEU A 40 -4.52 -0.76 -7.59
C LEU A 40 -3.38 0.05 -6.96
N LYS A 41 -2.46 0.50 -7.80
CA LYS A 41 -1.48 1.55 -7.47
C LYS A 41 -1.70 2.74 -8.41
N PRO A 42 -2.12 3.91 -7.91
CA PRO A 42 -2.26 5.11 -8.72
C PRO A 42 -0.89 5.66 -9.14
N LYS A 43 -0.87 6.55 -10.14
CA LYS A 43 0.33 7.35 -10.49
C LYS A 43 0.72 8.27 -9.35
N SER A 44 -0.27 8.86 -8.68
CA SER A 44 -0.06 9.73 -7.54
C SER A 44 0.74 9.02 -6.44
N PRO A 45 1.66 9.72 -5.74
CA PRO A 45 2.38 9.15 -4.60
C PRO A 45 1.38 8.65 -3.55
N SER A 46 1.55 7.40 -3.11
CA SER A 46 0.61 6.73 -2.22
C SER A 46 1.26 5.56 -1.50
N GLY A 47 0.76 5.23 -0.31
CA GLY A 47 1.07 3.98 0.39
C GLY A 47 0.28 2.78 -0.17
N ALA A 48 0.32 1.66 0.55
CA ALA A 48 -0.37 0.42 0.19
C ALA A 48 -1.88 0.46 0.41
N ILE A 49 -2.37 1.36 1.28
CA ILE A 49 -3.79 1.59 1.55
C ILE A 49 -4.21 2.95 0.98
N LEU A 50 -5.33 2.97 0.25
CA LEU A 50 -5.85 4.17 -0.41
C LEU A 50 -7.11 4.69 0.27
N PHE A 51 -7.29 6.02 0.27
CA PHE A 51 -8.50 6.68 0.76
C PHE A 51 -9.60 6.69 -0.31
N TYR A 52 -10.04 5.50 -0.70
CA TYR A 52 -11.13 5.29 -1.62
C TYR A 52 -11.87 4.00 -1.25
N GLU A 53 -13.20 4.03 -1.32
CA GLU A 53 -14.03 2.91 -0.89
C GLU A 53 -13.91 1.74 -1.88
N GLY A 54 -13.93 0.51 -1.36
CA GLY A 54 -14.00 -0.70 -2.18
C GLY A 54 -12.67 -1.19 -2.80
N VAL A 55 -11.58 -0.41 -2.73
CA VAL A 55 -10.29 -0.78 -3.38
C VAL A 55 -9.28 -1.43 -2.44
N ASN A 56 -9.41 -1.24 -1.12
CA ASN A 56 -8.53 -1.89 -0.15
C ASN A 56 -8.98 -3.35 0.08
N ARG A 57 -8.08 -4.17 0.61
CA ARG A 57 -8.31 -5.55 1.06
C ARG A 57 -7.51 -5.75 2.33
N ILE A 58 -8.16 -6.11 3.45
CA ILE A 58 -7.51 -6.07 4.77
C ILE A 58 -8.05 -7.20 5.66
N CYS A 59 -7.16 -7.92 6.36
CA CYS A 59 -7.51 -8.95 7.34
C CYS A 59 -6.64 -8.88 8.61
N MET A 60 -6.69 -7.76 9.35
CA MET A 60 -5.88 -7.60 10.55
C MET A 60 -6.65 -6.98 11.72
N LEU A 61 -6.10 -7.12 12.92
CA LEU A 61 -6.36 -6.24 14.04
C LEU A 61 -5.27 -5.16 14.08
N GLN A 62 -5.62 -3.99 14.57
CA GLN A 62 -4.69 -2.90 14.85
C GLN A 62 -4.78 -2.55 16.33
N THR A 63 -3.66 -2.52 17.03
CA THR A 63 -3.62 -1.97 18.38
C THR A 63 -3.62 -0.44 18.27
N GLY A 64 -4.62 0.20 18.87
CA GLY A 64 -4.73 1.66 18.90
C GLY A 64 -3.82 2.29 19.96
N THR A 65 -3.71 3.62 19.91
CA THR A 65 -2.97 4.40 20.95
C THR A 65 -3.44 4.19 22.39
N ASP A 66 -4.65 3.69 22.61
CA ASP A 66 -5.18 3.32 23.94
C ASP A 66 -4.76 1.91 24.40
N GLY A 67 -3.95 1.22 23.59
CA GLY A 67 -3.46 -0.13 23.82
C GLY A 67 -4.48 -1.22 23.51
N LYS A 68 -5.64 -0.90 22.94
CA LYS A 68 -6.69 -1.87 22.65
C LYS A 68 -6.69 -2.25 21.17
N PRO A 69 -6.81 -3.55 20.84
CA PRO A 69 -7.00 -3.97 19.46
C PRO A 69 -8.38 -3.56 18.96
N PHE A 70 -8.43 -3.08 17.72
CA PHE A 70 -9.65 -2.90 16.95
C PHE A 70 -9.53 -3.60 15.59
N GLU A 71 -10.68 -4.00 15.05
CA GLU A 71 -10.72 -4.68 13.76
C GLU A 71 -10.42 -3.71 12.62
N LYS A 72 -9.47 -4.09 11.77
CA LYS A 72 -9.18 -3.45 10.49
C LYS A 72 -9.39 -4.52 9.41
N PHE A 73 -10.66 -4.78 9.10
CA PHE A 73 -11.08 -5.84 8.19
C PHE A 73 -11.87 -5.28 7.03
N TRP A 74 -11.54 -5.71 5.81
CA TRP A 74 -12.26 -5.34 4.60
C TRP A 74 -12.17 -6.45 3.56
N ASN A 75 -13.23 -7.26 3.48
CA ASN A 75 -13.42 -8.32 2.49
C ASN A 75 -14.79 -8.16 1.80
N PRO A 76 -14.94 -7.19 0.89
CA PRO A 76 -16.25 -6.84 0.33
C PRO A 76 -16.84 -7.97 -0.53
N LEU A 77 -15.98 -8.85 -1.07
CA LEU A 77 -16.37 -9.96 -1.92
C LEU A 77 -16.58 -11.28 -1.15
N LYS A 78 -16.33 -11.29 0.17
CA LYS A 78 -16.45 -12.48 1.04
C LYS A 78 -15.70 -13.70 0.49
N GLU A 79 -14.53 -13.45 -0.08
CA GLU A 79 -13.69 -14.46 -0.72
C GLU A 79 -12.62 -14.99 0.25
N ASN A 80 -12.01 -16.13 -0.07
CA ASN A 80 -10.93 -16.72 0.75
C ASN A 80 -9.60 -15.95 0.61
N ARG A 81 -9.38 -15.36 -0.57
CA ARG A 81 -8.27 -14.45 -0.88
C ARG A 81 -8.68 -13.51 -2.01
N SER A 82 -8.23 -12.27 -1.98
CA SER A 82 -8.45 -11.26 -3.02
C SER A 82 -7.16 -11.00 -3.79
N GLU A 83 -7.21 -10.89 -5.12
CA GLU A 83 -6.04 -10.35 -5.85
C GLU A 83 -5.77 -8.90 -5.39
N ALA A 84 -4.50 -8.53 -5.27
CA ALA A 84 -4.04 -7.18 -4.99
C ALA A 84 -2.91 -6.82 -5.96
N LYS A 85 -2.77 -5.54 -6.31
CA LYS A 85 -1.58 -5.07 -7.04
C LYS A 85 -0.45 -4.70 -6.10
N ILE A 86 -0.77 -4.13 -4.95
CA ILE A 86 0.20 -3.74 -3.94
C ILE A 86 -0.22 -4.29 -2.58
N LEU A 87 0.77 -4.74 -1.82
CA LEU A 87 0.61 -5.25 -0.46
C LEU A 87 1.36 -4.33 0.51
N ASP A 88 0.89 -4.32 1.75
CA ASP A 88 1.55 -3.67 2.88
C ASP A 88 2.63 -4.58 3.47
N GLY A 89 3.73 -3.97 3.91
CA GLY A 89 4.91 -4.65 4.42
C GLY A 89 4.75 -5.36 5.76
N VAL A 90 3.65 -5.16 6.51
CA VAL A 90 3.41 -5.78 7.82
C VAL A 90 3.57 -7.30 7.79
N PHE A 91 3.15 -7.92 6.69
CA PHE A 91 3.29 -9.34 6.44
C PHE A 91 3.32 -9.61 4.94
N LEU A 92 4.42 -10.20 4.48
CA LEU A 92 4.61 -10.63 3.10
C LEU A 92 5.18 -12.05 3.09
N ALA A 93 4.62 -12.94 2.26
CA ALA A 93 5.14 -14.28 2.09
C ALA A 93 5.08 -14.72 0.63
N CYS A 94 6.08 -15.47 0.19
CA CYS A 94 6.19 -15.95 -1.18
C CYS A 94 7.00 -17.25 -1.23
N ARG A 95 7.02 -17.88 -2.41
CA ARG A 95 7.96 -18.97 -2.65
C ARG A 95 9.38 -18.41 -2.85
N LYS A 96 10.39 -19.17 -2.41
CA LYS A 96 11.78 -18.72 -2.42
C LYS A 96 12.28 -18.34 -3.81
N GLU A 97 11.85 -19.06 -4.84
CA GLU A 97 12.17 -18.78 -6.24
C GLU A 97 11.54 -17.48 -6.77
N VAL A 98 10.35 -17.11 -6.29
CA VAL A 98 9.69 -15.85 -6.65
C VAL A 98 10.49 -14.66 -6.10
N TRP A 99 10.92 -14.74 -4.84
CA TRP A 99 11.81 -13.74 -4.23
C TRP A 99 13.18 -13.71 -4.91
N ALA A 100 13.76 -14.87 -5.23
CA ALA A 100 15.08 -14.93 -5.86
C ALA A 100 15.10 -14.24 -7.23
N ALA A 101 13.99 -14.30 -7.97
CA ALA A 101 13.78 -13.62 -9.25
C ALA A 101 13.42 -12.12 -9.10
N ASN A 102 12.94 -11.69 -7.93
CA ASN A 102 12.44 -10.33 -7.67
C ASN A 102 12.95 -9.83 -6.31
N LYS A 103 14.26 -9.64 -6.15
CA LYS A 103 14.82 -9.23 -4.86
C LYS A 103 14.31 -7.84 -4.45
N PHE A 104 14.22 -7.60 -3.15
CA PHE A 104 14.00 -6.26 -2.62
C PHE A 104 15.07 -5.30 -3.13
N ASP A 105 14.65 -4.12 -3.59
CA ASP A 105 15.54 -3.08 -4.07
C ASP A 105 16.10 -2.28 -2.88
N GLN A 106 17.20 -2.81 -2.32
CA GLN A 106 17.91 -2.22 -1.18
C GLN A 106 18.70 -0.95 -1.55
N GLU A 107 18.85 -0.64 -2.83
CA GLU A 107 19.50 0.61 -3.26
C GLU A 107 18.54 1.78 -3.09
N ASN A 108 17.29 1.61 -3.53
CA ASN A 108 16.28 2.67 -3.47
C ASN A 108 15.50 2.70 -2.14
N PHE A 109 15.25 1.55 -1.51
CA PHE A 109 14.39 1.41 -0.33
C PHE A 109 15.14 0.78 0.84
N GLN A 110 15.84 1.62 1.61
CA GLN A 110 16.66 1.22 2.76
C GLN A 110 15.93 1.28 4.12
N ASN A 111 14.76 1.91 4.15
CA ASN A 111 13.95 2.11 5.35
C ASN A 111 12.75 1.16 5.38
N PHE A 112 11.90 1.27 6.41
CA PHE A 112 10.66 0.50 6.56
C PHE A 112 9.52 0.94 5.61
N HIS A 113 9.83 1.65 4.52
CA HIS A 113 8.81 2.19 3.61
C HIS A 113 9.16 1.88 2.15
N GLY A 114 8.12 1.51 1.39
CA GLY A 114 8.15 1.38 -0.07
C GLY A 114 8.71 0.08 -0.63
N TYR A 115 9.54 -0.65 0.13
CA TYR A 115 10.07 -1.95 -0.28
C TYR A 115 8.97 -2.97 -0.61
N ASP A 116 7.84 -2.89 0.11
CA ASP A 116 6.66 -3.73 0.01
C ASP A 116 5.87 -3.47 -1.28
N ILE A 117 5.62 -2.21 -1.59
CA ILE A 117 4.96 -1.76 -2.80
C ILE A 117 5.83 -2.09 -4.01
N ASP A 118 7.12 -1.77 -3.96
CA ASP A 118 8.05 -2.06 -5.04
C ASP A 118 8.13 -3.57 -5.32
N PHE A 119 8.33 -4.40 -4.28
CA PHE A 119 8.37 -5.85 -4.43
C PHE A 119 7.06 -6.41 -4.98
N SER A 120 5.91 -5.89 -4.53
CA SER A 120 4.60 -6.27 -5.07
C SER A 120 4.49 -5.97 -6.56
N LEU A 121 4.94 -4.78 -7.00
CA LEU A 121 4.92 -4.38 -8.41
C LEU A 121 5.89 -5.21 -9.26
N GLN A 122 7.09 -5.52 -8.75
CA GLN A 122 8.06 -6.39 -9.41
C GLN A 122 7.47 -7.78 -9.67
N VAL A 123 6.99 -8.43 -8.62
CA VAL A 123 6.39 -9.78 -8.70
C VAL A 123 5.12 -9.77 -9.56
N GLY A 124 4.31 -8.71 -9.45
CA GLY A 124 3.07 -8.51 -10.20
C GLY A 124 3.23 -8.46 -11.73
N ARG A 125 4.46 -8.35 -12.24
CA ARG A 125 4.75 -8.45 -13.69
C ARG A 125 4.62 -9.88 -14.22
N THR A 126 4.80 -10.88 -13.37
CA THR A 126 4.85 -12.30 -13.77
C THR A 126 3.89 -13.20 -12.99
N HIS A 127 3.45 -12.76 -11.81
CA HIS A 127 2.57 -13.50 -10.92
C HIS A 127 1.43 -12.59 -10.40
N LYS A 128 0.51 -13.16 -9.62
CA LYS A 128 -0.57 -12.41 -8.96
C LYS A 128 -0.31 -12.32 -7.46
N ASN A 129 -0.47 -11.13 -6.88
CA ASN A 129 -0.37 -10.96 -5.43
C ASN A 129 -1.77 -11.08 -4.80
N PHE A 130 -1.84 -11.53 -3.55
CA PHE A 130 -3.10 -11.76 -2.88
C PHE A 130 -3.12 -11.27 -1.43
N VAL A 131 -4.26 -10.74 -1.00
CA VAL A 131 -4.61 -10.63 0.42
C VAL A 131 -5.40 -11.86 0.83
N VAL A 132 -5.02 -12.53 1.90
CA VAL A 132 -5.70 -13.74 2.41
C VAL A 132 -6.50 -13.43 3.68
N TYR A 133 -7.62 -14.12 3.87
CA TYR A 133 -8.55 -13.84 4.98
C TYR A 133 -8.61 -14.92 6.07
N ASN A 134 -7.81 -15.97 5.92
CA ASN A 134 -7.71 -17.09 6.86
C ASN A 134 -6.38 -17.06 7.64
N ILE A 135 -5.72 -15.91 7.72
CA ILE A 135 -4.56 -15.64 8.56
C ILE A 135 -4.80 -14.28 9.22
N LEU A 136 -5.25 -14.31 10.48
CA LEU A 136 -5.46 -13.12 11.28
C LEU A 136 -4.20 -12.81 12.09
N LEU A 137 -3.71 -11.57 11.94
CA LEU A 137 -2.67 -10.99 12.78
C LEU A 137 -3.15 -9.68 13.39
N GLU A 138 -2.55 -9.32 14.51
CA GLU A 138 -2.63 -8.00 15.14
C GLU A 138 -1.31 -7.28 14.94
N HIS A 139 -1.35 -6.02 14.51
CA HIS A 139 -0.18 -5.15 14.42
C HIS A 139 -0.20 -4.17 15.58
N ALA A 140 0.86 -4.18 16.39
CA ALA A 140 0.92 -3.38 17.61
C ALA A 140 1.25 -1.90 17.36
N SER A 141 1.77 -1.56 16.17
CA SER A 141 2.14 -0.20 15.79
C SER A 141 1.17 0.38 14.76
N GLU A 142 0.79 1.65 14.89
CA GLU A 142 -0.02 2.33 13.86
C GLU A 142 0.80 2.73 12.62
N GLY A 143 2.13 2.60 12.70
CA GLY A 143 3.05 3.16 11.71
C GLY A 143 3.11 4.69 11.77
N ARG A 144 4.01 5.28 10.98
CA ARG A 144 4.12 6.73 10.85
C ARG A 144 4.62 7.10 9.45
N ASN A 145 3.94 8.04 8.82
CA ASN A 145 4.41 8.67 7.59
C ASN A 145 5.43 9.77 7.94
N ASN A 146 6.67 9.37 8.17
CA ASN A 146 7.78 10.29 8.40
C ASN A 146 8.37 10.79 7.05
N GLU A 147 9.44 11.58 7.11
CA GLU A 147 10.18 12.03 5.93
C GLU A 147 10.66 10.88 5.03
N ALA A 148 11.05 9.74 5.61
CA ALA A 148 11.47 8.56 4.85
C ALA A 148 10.29 7.93 4.08
N TRP A 149 9.07 7.99 4.61
CA TRP A 149 7.87 7.59 3.87
C TRP A 149 7.63 8.50 2.66
N ILE A 150 7.77 9.82 2.83
CA ILE A 150 7.64 10.81 1.75
C ILE A 150 8.64 10.51 0.62
N ASP A 151 9.91 10.34 0.96
CA ASP A 151 10.96 9.97 0.00
C ASP A 151 10.64 8.66 -0.73
N SER A 152 10.20 7.65 0.01
CA SER A 152 9.92 6.31 -0.55
C SER A 152 8.76 6.32 -1.55
N VAL A 153 7.65 7.02 -1.24
CA VAL A 153 6.51 7.08 -2.18
C VAL A 153 6.83 7.89 -3.43
N LEU A 154 7.71 8.90 -3.33
CA LEU A 154 8.21 9.64 -4.48
C LEU A 154 9.09 8.76 -5.38
N LYS A 155 10.06 8.04 -4.78
CA LYS A 155 10.91 7.08 -5.49
C LYS A 155 10.12 5.97 -6.18
N ILE A 156 9.07 5.45 -5.54
CA ILE A 156 8.16 4.48 -6.18
C ILE A 156 7.49 5.10 -7.40
N THR A 157 6.93 6.30 -7.26
CA THR A 157 6.23 6.97 -8.36
C THR A 157 7.17 7.23 -9.53
N GLU A 158 8.42 7.64 -9.28
CA GLU A 158 9.45 7.83 -10.31
C GLU A 158 9.86 6.50 -10.96
N LYS A 159 10.25 5.49 -10.16
CA LYS A 159 10.71 4.18 -10.65
C LYS A 159 9.66 3.48 -11.52
N TRP A 160 8.39 3.68 -11.24
CA TRP A 160 7.28 3.00 -11.90
C TRP A 160 6.42 3.91 -12.80
N GLU A 161 6.86 5.13 -13.09
CA GLU A 161 6.07 6.16 -13.80
C GLU A 161 5.41 5.63 -15.09
N ASP A 162 6.17 4.90 -15.90
CA ASP A 162 5.73 4.36 -17.20
C ASP A 162 4.74 3.21 -17.08
N SER A 163 4.67 2.54 -15.92
CA SER A 163 3.78 1.40 -15.68
C SER A 163 2.52 1.79 -14.95
N LEU A 164 2.53 2.87 -14.18
CA LEU A 164 1.38 3.29 -13.39
C LEU A 164 0.35 4.03 -14.27
N PRO A 165 -0.95 4.07 -13.90
CA PRO A 165 -1.54 3.29 -12.82
C PRO A 165 -1.70 1.82 -13.22
N VAL A 166 -1.66 0.92 -12.24
CA VAL A 166 -1.97 -0.51 -12.45
C VAL A 166 -3.13 -0.94 -11.55
N SER A 167 -3.98 -1.84 -12.04
CA SER A 167 -5.19 -2.31 -11.35
C SER A 167 -5.47 -3.79 -11.63
N THR A 168 -6.15 -4.49 -10.71
CA THR A 168 -6.67 -5.84 -10.92
C THR A 168 -7.98 -5.86 -11.74
N TYR A 169 -8.58 -4.69 -11.98
CA TYR A 169 -9.84 -4.55 -12.71
C TYR A 169 -9.78 -3.35 -13.68
N ALA A 170 -10.66 -3.37 -14.69
CA ALA A 170 -10.84 -2.24 -15.58
C ALA A 170 -11.46 -1.07 -14.80
N ILE A 171 -10.71 0.03 -14.66
CA ILE A 171 -11.12 1.20 -13.89
C ILE A 171 -11.74 2.26 -14.80
N GLU A 172 -12.89 2.81 -14.40
CA GLU A 172 -13.48 3.95 -15.11
C GLU A 172 -12.64 5.21 -14.92
N GLU A 173 -12.55 6.07 -15.94
CA GLU A 173 -11.73 7.30 -15.86
C GLU A 173 -12.14 8.20 -14.68
N LYS A 174 -13.45 8.31 -14.41
CA LYS A 174 -13.98 9.12 -13.31
C LYS A 174 -13.57 8.58 -11.94
N GLU A 175 -13.58 7.27 -11.78
CA GLU A 175 -13.12 6.56 -10.58
C GLU A 175 -11.62 6.79 -10.41
N LEU A 176 -10.83 6.49 -11.45
CA LEU A 176 -9.37 6.68 -11.44
C LEU A 176 -8.99 8.11 -11.08
N ARG A 177 -9.60 9.12 -11.71
CA ARG A 177 -9.38 10.54 -11.37
C ARG A 177 -9.68 10.86 -9.91
N SER A 178 -10.67 10.19 -9.32
CA SER A 178 -11.00 10.36 -7.90
C SER A 178 -9.95 9.74 -6.99
N ILE A 179 -9.47 8.55 -7.33
CA ILE A 179 -8.42 7.87 -6.57
C ILE A 179 -7.10 8.64 -6.65
N GLU A 180 -6.73 9.09 -7.85
CA GLU A 180 -5.55 9.93 -8.09
C GLU A 180 -5.63 11.22 -7.26
N HIS A 181 -6.77 11.92 -7.32
CA HIS A 181 -6.95 13.13 -6.52
C HIS A 181 -6.86 12.86 -5.02
N ASN A 182 -7.57 11.85 -4.50
CA ASN A 182 -7.56 11.54 -3.07
C ASN A 182 -6.16 11.13 -2.57
N SER A 183 -5.45 10.33 -3.36
CA SER A 183 -4.08 9.91 -3.06
C SER A 183 -3.13 11.10 -3.04
N MET A 184 -3.22 11.97 -4.06
CA MET A 184 -2.43 13.21 -4.13
C MET A 184 -2.72 14.14 -2.95
N GLN A 185 -3.98 14.29 -2.57
CA GLN A 185 -4.41 15.11 -1.44
C GLN A 185 -3.87 14.57 -0.12
N TYR A 186 -3.86 13.25 0.06
CA TYR A 186 -3.27 12.61 1.23
C TYR A 186 -1.76 12.84 1.28
N PHE A 187 -1.05 12.53 0.19
CA PHE A 187 0.39 12.76 0.07
C PHE A 187 0.78 14.21 0.39
N LEU A 188 0.09 15.19 -0.20
CA LEU A 188 0.37 16.61 0.05
C LEU A 188 0.20 16.97 1.53
N ARG A 189 -0.85 16.47 2.19
CA ARG A 189 -1.06 16.71 3.64
C ARG A 189 0.07 16.12 4.48
N GLU A 190 0.48 14.89 4.19
CA GLU A 190 1.56 14.23 4.92
C GLU A 190 2.92 14.91 4.66
N ALA A 191 3.18 15.33 3.43
CA ALA A 191 4.40 16.06 3.08
C ALA A 191 4.49 17.43 3.76
N ILE A 192 3.36 18.14 3.86
CA ILE A 192 3.28 19.42 4.59
C ILE A 192 3.57 19.22 6.08
N LYS A 193 2.99 18.18 6.71
CA LYS A 193 3.27 17.83 8.12
C LYS A 193 4.75 17.53 8.36
N ASN A 194 5.40 16.89 7.39
CA ASN A 194 6.84 16.60 7.39
C ASN A 194 7.70 17.75 6.86
N LYS A 195 7.15 18.97 6.72
CA LYS A 195 7.88 20.19 6.33
C LYS A 195 8.61 20.09 4.99
N THR A 196 8.10 19.26 4.07
CA THR A 196 8.64 19.14 2.71
C THR A 196 8.57 20.49 1.99
N SER A 197 9.66 20.85 1.31
CA SER A 197 9.76 22.16 0.65
C SER A 197 8.69 22.39 -0.42
N LEU A 198 8.19 23.62 -0.52
CA LEU A 198 7.20 24.00 -1.54
C LEU A 198 7.63 23.65 -2.97
N ARG A 199 8.92 23.77 -3.27
CA ARG A 199 9.47 23.45 -4.60
C ARG A 199 9.17 22.00 -5.00
N VAL A 200 9.26 21.07 -4.05
CA VAL A 200 8.91 19.67 -4.27
C VAL A 200 7.40 19.49 -4.41
N LEU A 201 6.60 20.22 -3.62
CA LEU A 201 5.14 20.05 -3.58
C LEU A 201 4.39 20.68 -4.77
N LEU A 202 4.92 21.74 -5.39
CA LEU A 202 4.22 22.51 -6.42
C LEU A 202 3.72 21.67 -7.61
N PRO A 203 4.54 20.77 -8.22
CA PRO A 203 4.07 19.92 -9.31
C PRO A 203 2.90 19.02 -8.90
N TYR A 204 2.98 18.40 -7.72
CA TYR A 204 1.95 17.52 -7.17
C TYR A 204 0.66 18.28 -6.85
N TYR A 205 0.78 19.49 -6.30
CA TYR A 205 -0.37 20.35 -6.05
C TYR A 205 -1.09 20.75 -7.34
N TYR A 206 -0.34 21.16 -8.36
CA TYR A 206 -0.89 21.50 -9.68
C TYR A 206 -1.58 20.29 -10.33
N GLN A 207 -0.99 19.10 -10.21
CA GLN A 207 -1.58 17.87 -10.69
C GLN A 207 -2.86 17.50 -9.93
N SER A 208 -2.92 17.74 -8.61
CA SER A 208 -4.14 17.56 -7.81
C SER A 208 -5.32 18.41 -8.32
N ILE A 209 -5.04 19.67 -8.66
CA ILE A 209 -6.03 20.58 -9.28
C ILE A 209 -6.47 20.03 -10.64
N LYS A 210 -5.55 19.55 -11.48
CA LYS A 210 -5.91 18.96 -12.79
C LYS A 210 -6.86 17.77 -12.66
N TYR A 211 -6.70 16.93 -11.64
CA TYR A 211 -7.59 15.79 -11.43
C TYR A 211 -9.01 16.25 -11.05
N LYS A 212 -9.14 17.21 -10.12
CA LYS A 212 -10.42 17.78 -9.71
C LYS A 212 -10.30 19.30 -9.45
N PRO A 213 -10.54 20.16 -10.45
CA PRO A 213 -10.26 21.60 -10.35
C PRO A 213 -11.08 22.31 -9.28
N PHE A 214 -12.35 21.94 -9.14
CA PHE A 214 -13.30 22.58 -8.23
C PHE A 214 -13.39 21.91 -6.86
N ALA A 215 -12.48 20.98 -6.53
CA ALA A 215 -12.47 20.34 -5.23
C ALA A 215 -12.04 21.33 -4.13
N LEU A 216 -12.89 21.50 -3.10
CA LEU A 216 -12.59 22.33 -1.93
C LEU A 216 -11.30 21.90 -1.21
N ASP A 217 -10.94 20.63 -1.36
CA ASP A 217 -9.71 20.07 -0.76
C ASP A 217 -8.44 20.74 -1.30
N ASN A 218 -8.44 21.24 -2.55
CA ASN A 218 -7.31 22.02 -3.09
C ASN A 218 -7.07 23.31 -2.29
N ILE A 219 -8.13 23.95 -1.80
CA ILE A 219 -8.04 25.15 -0.96
C ILE A 219 -7.54 24.77 0.44
N LYS A 220 -7.96 23.61 0.96
CA LYS A 220 -7.49 23.10 2.26
C LYS A 220 -5.99 22.84 2.25
N ILE A 221 -5.40 22.37 1.14
CA ILE A 221 -3.95 22.20 1.01
C ILE A 221 -3.21 23.53 1.13
N ILE A 222 -3.69 24.58 0.44
CA ILE A 222 -3.07 25.93 0.56
C ILE A 222 -3.11 26.38 2.02
N LYS A 223 -4.29 26.27 2.67
CA LYS A 223 -4.43 26.64 4.08
C LYS A 223 -3.50 25.83 4.97
N ALA A 224 -3.41 24.51 4.75
CA ALA A 224 -2.51 23.64 5.51
C ALA A 224 -1.05 24.07 5.33
N TYR A 225 -0.62 24.46 4.12
CA TYR A 225 0.77 24.92 3.92
C TYR A 225 1.05 26.28 4.59
N LEU A 226 0.10 27.21 4.55
CA LEU A 226 0.29 28.57 5.07
C LEU A 226 0.22 28.68 6.60
N PHE A 227 -0.50 27.76 7.26
CA PHE A 227 -0.81 27.84 8.69
C PHE A 227 -0.26 26.66 9.51
N ASN A 228 0.66 25.87 8.95
CA ASN A 228 1.34 24.77 9.63
C ASN A 228 2.76 25.16 10.07
#